data_AF-A0A6J6FQK9-F1
#
_entry.id   AF-A0A6J6FQK9-F1
#
_cell.length_a   1.000
_cell.length_b   1.000
_cell.length_c   1.000
_cell.angle_alpha   90.00
_cell.angle_beta   90.00
_cell.angle_gamma   90.00
#
_symmetry.space_group_name_H-M   'P 1'
#
loop_
_entity.id
_entity.type
_entity.pdbx_description
1 polymer ?
#
loop_
_entity_poly.entity_id
_entity_poly.type
_entity_poly.pdbx_seq_one_letter_code
_entity_poly.pdbx_strand_id
1 'polypeptide(L)'
;MVQVQKVIPQTPVPGQAPPLPKVDPSQPVISVVLIRDIGNERVIPFLYFVISVSLFILSAWALHNRDKTLMKNKAMAEAASKES
;
A
#
# COMPACT_ATOMS: atom_id res chain seq x y z
N MET A 1 18.72 13.81 1.61
CA MET A 1 19.57 14.31 2.71
C MET A 1 19.55 15.83 2.66
N VAL A 2 19.27 16.48 3.79
CA VAL A 2 19.22 17.95 3.85
C VAL A 2 20.28 18.40 4.84
N GLN A 3 21.11 19.36 4.43
CA GLN A 3 22.16 19.93 5.27
C GLN A 3 21.68 21.24 5.87
N VAL A 4 21.88 21.42 7.16
CA VAL A 4 21.48 22.61 7.91
C VAL A 4 22.72 23.18 8.61
N GLN A 5 22.91 24.50 8.51
CA GLN A 5 23.98 25.22 9.17
C GLN A 5 23.42 26.40 9.97
N LYS A 6 24.03 26.69 11.11
CA LYS A 6 23.63 27.81 11.95
C LYS A 6 23.97 29.13 11.28
N VAL A 7 23.03 30.06 11.30
CA VAL A 7 23.17 31.41 10.74
C VAL A 7 23.46 32.37 11.90
N ILE A 8 24.37 33.32 11.68
CA ILE A 8 24.66 34.38 12.64
C ILE A 8 23.42 35.29 12.75
N PRO A 9 22.94 35.64 13.96
CA PRO A 9 21.83 36.57 14.12
C PRO A 9 22.16 37.93 13.51
N GLN A 10 21.33 38.41 12.58
CA GLN A 10 21.46 39.74 11.97
C GLN A 10 20.25 40.59 12.35
N THR A 11 20.49 41.79 12.87
CA THR A 11 19.42 42.72 13.23
C THR A 11 18.86 43.37 11.96
N PRO A 12 17.56 43.23 11.66
CA PRO A 12 16.96 43.87 10.50
C PRO A 12 16.82 45.38 10.75
N VAL A 13 17.18 46.19 9.74
CA VAL A 13 17.00 47.64 9.77
C VAL A 13 15.62 47.99 9.20
N PRO A 14 14.78 48.78 9.90
CA PRO A 14 13.47 49.19 9.40
C PRO A 14 13.57 49.93 8.05
N GLY A 15 12.77 49.52 7.07
CA GLY A 15 12.72 50.15 5.74
C GLY A 15 13.72 49.61 4.71
N GLN A 16 14.56 48.64 5.06
CA GLN A 16 15.42 47.92 4.12
C GLN A 16 15.02 46.45 3.99
N ALA A 17 15.44 45.83 2.88
CA ALA A 17 15.26 44.39 2.71
C ALA A 17 16.01 43.62 3.81
N PRO A 18 15.44 42.51 4.32
CA PRO A 18 16.14 41.65 5.27
C PRO A 18 17.51 41.24 4.72
N PRO A 19 18.57 41.31 5.55
CA PRO A 19 19.91 41.02 5.06
C PRO A 19 20.07 39.51 4.83
N LEU A 20 20.91 39.15 3.85
CA LEU A 20 21.09 37.75 3.45
C LEU A 20 21.71 36.93 4.60
N PRO A 21 21.25 35.69 4.83
CA PRO A 21 21.80 34.81 5.87
C PRO A 21 23.31 34.62 5.71
N LYS A 22 24.09 34.94 6.75
CA LYS A 22 25.52 34.62 6.83
C LYS A 22 25.73 33.39 7.69
N VAL A 23 26.37 32.39 7.10
CA VAL A 23 26.73 31.13 7.76
C VAL A 23 27.77 31.39 8.85
N ASP A 24 27.60 30.75 10.01
CA ASP A 24 28.61 30.73 11.07
C ASP A 24 29.65 29.63 10.80
N PRO A 25 30.90 29.97 10.41
CA PRO A 25 31.92 28.98 10.08
C PRO A 25 32.46 28.22 11.31
N SER A 26 32.14 28.68 12.52
CA SER A 26 32.57 28.01 13.76
C SER A 26 31.71 26.80 14.10
N GLN A 27 30.56 26.65 13.44
CA GLN A 27 29.57 25.62 13.76
C GLN A 27 29.57 24.52 12.68
N PRO A 28 29.45 23.25 13.08
CA PRO A 28 29.48 22.13 12.14
C PRO A 28 28.22 22.06 11.27
N VAL A 29 28.37 21.47 10.08
CA VAL A 29 27.26 21.17 9.17
C VAL A 29 26.46 19.98 9.68
N ILE A 30 25.19 20.18 9.98
CA ILE A 30 24.31 19.12 10.49
C ILE A 30 23.57 18.48 9.31
N SER A 31 23.77 17.17 9.12
CA SER A 31 23.06 16.41 8.09
C SER A 31 21.82 15.75 8.65
N VAL A 32 20.64 16.21 8.21
CA VAL A 32 19.36 15.65 8.63
C VAL A 32 18.97 14.52 7.66
N VAL A 33 18.81 13.32 8.20
CA VAL A 33 18.25 12.17 7.49
C VAL A 33 16.74 12.20 7.64
N LEU A 34 16.04 12.48 6.54
CA LEU A 34 14.59 12.38 6.46
C LEU A 34 14.23 10.89 6.30
N ILE A 35 13.79 10.26 7.37
CA ILE A 35 13.28 8.89 7.32
C ILE A 35 11.80 8.96 6.92
N ARG A 36 11.47 8.33 5.79
CA ARG A 36 10.06 8.13 5.43
C ARG A 36 9.55 6.91 6.20
N ASP A 37 8.85 7.16 7.30
CA ASP A 37 8.09 6.12 7.97
C ASP A 37 6.78 5.88 7.21
N ILE A 38 6.74 4.80 6.44
CA ILE A 38 5.54 4.32 5.73
C ILE A 38 4.75 3.31 6.58
N GLY A 39 5.16 3.11 7.84
CA GLY A 39 4.48 2.27 8.81
C GLY A 39 4.08 0.90 8.27
N ASN A 40 3.01 0.36 8.86
CA ASN A 40 2.38 -0.88 8.43
C ASN A 40 1.09 -0.60 7.63
N GLU A 41 1.12 0.37 6.71
CA GLU A 41 -0.03 0.70 5.84
C GLU A 41 -0.52 -0.49 4.99
N ARG A 42 0.29 -1.54 4.88
CA ARG A 42 0.00 -2.73 4.07
C ARG A 42 -0.88 -3.76 4.77
N VAL A 43 -1.04 -3.70 6.10
CA VAL A 43 -1.84 -4.71 6.80
C VAL A 43 -3.33 -4.58 6.47
N ILE A 44 -3.86 -3.38 6.43
CA ILE A 44 -5.27 -3.14 6.08
C ILE A 44 -5.61 -3.70 4.68
N PRO A 45 -4.89 -3.33 3.59
CA PRO A 45 -5.18 -3.89 2.27
C PRO A 45 -4.89 -5.40 2.18
N PHE A 46 -3.93 -5.93 2.94
CA PHE A 46 -3.69 -7.37 3.01
C PHE A 46 -4.87 -8.14 3.62
N LEU A 47 -5.50 -7.61 4.68
CA LEU A 47 -6.68 -8.23 5.28
C LEU A 47 -7.86 -8.28 4.28
N TYR A 48 -8.09 -7.19 3.53
CA TYR A 48 -9.09 -7.18 2.46
C TYR A 48 -8.79 -8.25 1.39
N PHE A 49 -7.53 -8.37 0.97
CA PHE A 49 -7.12 -9.41 0.03
C PHE A 49 -7.45 -10.81 0.54
N VAL A 50 -7.12 -11.13 1.80
CA VAL A 50 -7.39 -12.44 2.40
C VAL A 50 -8.89 -12.73 2.44
N ILE A 51 -9.72 -11.74 2.80
CA ILE A 51 -11.18 -11.90 2.82
C ILE A 51 -11.71 -12.16 1.39
N SER A 52 -11.32 -11.34 0.42
CA SER A 52 -11.77 -11.48 -0.98
C SER A 52 -11.35 -12.81 -1.60
N VAL A 53 -10.11 -13.26 -1.36
CA VAL A 53 -9.62 -14.56 -1.84
C VAL A 53 -10.40 -15.71 -1.19
N SER A 54 -10.68 -15.62 0.10
CA SER A 54 -11.46 -16.64 0.81
C SER A 54 -12.87 -16.78 0.22
N LEU A 55 -13.56 -15.65 -0.01
CA LEU A 55 -14.88 -15.63 -0.64
C LEU A 55 -14.85 -16.20 -2.07
N PHE A 56 -13.82 -15.86 -2.84
CA PHE A 56 -13.63 -16.41 -4.18
C PHE A 56 -13.45 -17.92 -4.16
N ILE A 57 -12.59 -18.45 -3.28
CA ILE A 57 -12.34 -19.89 -3.14
C ILE A 57 -13.62 -20.63 -2.74
N LEU A 58 -14.37 -20.11 -1.76
CA LEU A 58 -15.63 -20.70 -1.32
C LEU A 58 -16.66 -20.77 -2.47
N SER A 59 -16.78 -19.69 -3.23
CA SER A 59 -17.69 -19.61 -4.38
C SER A 59 -17.27 -20.56 -5.50
N ALA A 60 -15.97 -20.58 -5.83
CA ALA A 60 -15.41 -21.48 -6.82
C ALA A 60 -15.59 -22.96 -6.41
N TRP A 61 -15.41 -23.28 -5.13
CA TRP A 61 -15.61 -24.63 -4.62
C TRP A 61 -17.08 -25.06 -4.70
N ALA A 62 -18.01 -24.19 -4.31
CA ALA A 62 -19.44 -24.45 -4.45
C ALA A 62 -19.84 -24.69 -5.92
N LEU A 63 -19.35 -23.85 -6.84
CA LEU A 63 -19.61 -24.00 -8.27
C LEU A 63 -19.01 -25.30 -8.82
N HIS A 64 -17.77 -25.62 -8.44
CA HIS A 64 -17.10 -26.84 -8.88
C HIS A 64 -17.87 -28.10 -8.48
N ASN A 65 -18.35 -28.17 -7.24
CA ASN A 65 -19.15 -29.30 -6.77
C ASN A 65 -20.51 -29.39 -7.48
N ARG A 66 -21.14 -28.24 -7.73
CA ARG A 66 -22.40 -28.18 -8.48
C ARG A 66 -22.21 -28.70 -9.90
N ASP A 67 -21.16 -28.27 -10.59
CA ASP A 67 -20.88 -28.70 -11.97
C ASP A 67 -20.64 -30.20 -12.04
N LYS A 68 -19.89 -30.78 -11.09
CA LYS A 68 -19.72 -32.24 -11.00
C LYS A 68 -21.05 -32.98 -10.80
N THR A 69 -21.95 -32.43 -10.00
CA THR A 69 -23.28 -33.02 -9.80
C THR A 69 -24.12 -32.96 -11.06
N LEU A 70 -24.13 -31.80 -11.74
CA LEU A 70 -24.87 -31.63 -12.99
C LEU A 70 -24.35 -32.54 -14.11
N MET A 71 -23.03 -32.71 -14.23
CA MET A 71 -22.43 -33.63 -15.21
C MET A 71 -22.87 -35.07 -14.97
N LYS A 72 -22.88 -35.53 -13.72
CA LYS A 72 -23.38 -36.87 -13.37
C LYS A 72 -24.85 -37.05 -13.72
N ASN A 73 -25.69 -36.08 -13.37
CA ASN A 73 -27.12 -36.15 -13.64
C ASN A 73 -27.42 -36.17 -15.15
N LYS A 74 -26.69 -35.39 -15.94
CA LYS A 74 -26.80 -35.42 -17.40
C LYS A 74 -26.39 -36.77 -17.98
N ALA A 75 -25.27 -37.34 -17.54
CA ALA A 75 -24.83 -38.66 -17.99
C ALA A 75 -25.85 -39.77 -17.66
N MET A 76 -26.46 -39.73 -16.47
CA MET A 76 -27.52 -40.67 -16.10
C MET A 76 -28.79 -40.48 -16.94
N ALA A 77 -29.19 -39.23 -17.20
CA ALA A 77 -30.35 -38.94 -18.04
C ALA A 77 -30.15 -39.40 -19.49
N GLU A 78 -28.96 -39.21 -20.05
CA GLU A 78 -28.61 -39.71 -21.38
C GLU A 78 -28.60 -41.24 -21.43
N ALA A 79 -28.08 -41.92 -20.40
CA ALA A 79 -28.14 -43.38 -20.32
C ALA A 79 -29.59 -43.90 -20.26
N ALA A 80 -30.43 -43.30 -19.42
CA ALA A 80 -31.85 -43.66 -19.31
C ALA A 80 -32.62 -43.44 -20.62
N SER A 81 -32.27 -42.39 -21.39
CA SER A 81 -32.88 -42.14 -22.71
C SER A 81 -32.47 -43.15 -23.79
N LYS A 82 -31.36 -43.86 -23.62
CA LYS A 82 -30.88 -44.89 -24.56
C LYS A 82 -31.45 -46.28 -24.27
N GLU A 83 -31.94 -46.49 -23.05
CA GLU A 83 -32.56 -47.75 -22.62
C GLU A 83 -34.09 -47.77 -22.84
N SER A 84 -34.70 -46.62 -23.18
CA SER A 84 -36.11 -46.49 -23.57
C SER A 84 -36.29 -46.40 -25.08
#